data_AF-A0A8H7RHG0-F1
#
_entry.id   AF-A0A8H7RHG0-F1
#
_cell.length_a   1.000
_cell.length_b   1.000
_cell.length_c   1.000
_cell.angle_alpha   90.00
_cell.angle_beta   90.00
_cell.angle_gamma   90.00
#
_symmetry.space_group_name_H-M   'P 1'
#
loop_
_entity.id
_entity.type
_entity.pdbx_description
1 polymer ?
#
loop_
_entity_poly.entity_id
_entity_poly.type
_entity_poly.pdbx_seq_one_letter_code
_entity_poly.pdbx_strand_id
1 'polypeptide(L)'
;MADSQRMILDPAIRDWVLIPIMIVMVLVGVLRHHITMLITSAPKTPQLKAIRESKALLRGMRLRTLGNSIPQHAFASRKAYLADAFEKGKYIKNPEANKETSTPVNPMSDPDMMEGMMDGMKKQLMNMVPQMVIMGWINFFFQGFIVIKLPFPLTPRFKQMLQSGVDTRDMDVTWVSSLSWYFLNLFGLGSVFSLILGDNNAAGVDMTAMGSMPGMMPGAGQPGQAPDFNKLFLAEKENIMITPHVWDLEDVEERLLKKYGKTVTKKIEQKKTSHTTPNNVRDKIKQKSSGGPNKRR
;
A
#
# COMPACT_ATOMS: atom_id res chain seq x y z
N MET A 1 -41.47 -2.17 -18.93
CA MET A 1 -40.83 -3.18 -19.79
C MET A 1 -40.40 -2.44 -21.04
N ALA A 2 -39.13 -2.04 -21.13
CA ALA A 2 -38.67 -1.26 -22.27
C ALA A 2 -38.66 -2.17 -23.51
N ASP A 3 -39.36 -1.76 -24.56
CA ASP A 3 -39.31 -2.43 -25.85
C ASP A 3 -37.85 -2.61 -26.25
N SER A 4 -37.44 -3.86 -26.35
CA SER A 4 -36.09 -4.19 -26.75
C SER A 4 -35.90 -3.71 -28.18
N GLN A 5 -35.25 -2.56 -28.36
CA GLN A 5 -34.84 -2.10 -29.68
C GLN A 5 -34.05 -3.25 -30.34
N ARG A 6 -34.64 -3.84 -31.39
CA ARG A 6 -34.10 -4.98 -32.15
C ARG A 6 -33.55 -4.42 -33.46
N MET A 7 -32.26 -4.11 -33.46
CA MET A 7 -31.52 -3.81 -34.69
C MET A 7 -30.89 -5.09 -35.20
N ILE A 8 -30.96 -5.30 -36.51
CA ILE A 8 -30.24 -6.37 -37.18
C ILE A 8 -28.87 -5.78 -37.55
N LEU A 9 -27.80 -6.39 -37.04
CA LEU A 9 -26.43 -6.04 -37.40
C LEU A 9 -25.98 -6.94 -38.54
N ASP A 10 -25.11 -6.40 -39.40
CA ASP A 10 -24.44 -7.18 -40.45
C ASP A 10 -23.51 -8.23 -39.80
N PRO A 11 -23.66 -9.53 -40.10
CA PRO A 11 -22.75 -10.58 -39.64
C PRO A 11 -21.28 -10.31 -39.97
N ALA A 12 -20.97 -9.57 -41.04
CA ALA A 12 -19.60 -9.22 -41.40
C ALA A 12 -18.89 -8.39 -40.30
N ILE A 13 -19.63 -7.57 -39.53
CA ILE A 13 -19.07 -6.79 -38.41
C ILE A 13 -18.48 -7.70 -37.34
N ARG A 14 -19.06 -8.88 -37.13
CA ARG A 14 -18.52 -9.86 -36.17
C ARG A 14 -17.16 -10.37 -36.60
N ASP A 15 -17.04 -10.76 -37.86
CA ASP A 15 -15.86 -11.46 -38.35
C ASP A 15 -14.72 -10.47 -38.68
N TRP A 16 -15.05 -9.23 -39.05
CA TRP A 16 -14.07 -8.19 -39.43
C TRP A 16 -13.76 -7.15 -38.35
N VAL A 17 -14.59 -7.03 -37.30
CA VAL A 17 -14.39 -6.02 -36.26
C VAL A 17 -14.29 -6.63 -34.87
N LEU A 18 -15.28 -7.42 -34.43
CA LEU A 18 -15.29 -7.99 -33.06
C LEU A 18 -14.08 -8.90 -32.80
N ILE A 19 -13.93 -9.92 -33.64
CA ILE A 19 -12.89 -10.93 -33.47
C ILE A 19 -11.48 -10.33 -33.70
N PRO A 20 -11.23 -9.54 -34.76
CA PRO A 20 -9.92 -8.94 -34.97
C PRO A 20 -9.49 -7.98 -33.86
N ILE A 21 -10.41 -7.14 -33.34
CA ILE A 21 -10.08 -6.25 -32.20
C ILE A 21 -9.65 -7.08 -30.99
N MET A 22 -10.36 -8.16 -30.67
CA MET A 22 -10.00 -9.01 -29.53
C MET A 22 -8.62 -9.68 -29.73
N ILE A 23 -8.34 -10.22 -30.91
CA ILE A 23 -7.05 -10.84 -31.22
C ILE A 23 -5.91 -9.82 -31.14
N VAL A 24 -6.08 -8.65 -31.76
CA VAL A 24 -5.08 -7.58 -31.72
C VAL A 24 -4.82 -7.14 -30.27
N MET A 25 -5.86 -7.03 -29.45
CA MET A 25 -5.73 -6.69 -28.04
C MET A 25 -4.89 -7.71 -27.26
N VAL A 26 -5.12 -9.00 -27.49
CA VAL A 26 -4.34 -10.06 -26.86
C VAL A 26 -2.88 -10.00 -27.32
N LEU A 27 -2.64 -9.90 -28.63
CA LEU A 27 -1.28 -9.85 -29.19
C LEU A 27 -0.51 -8.63 -28.73
N VAL A 28 -1.13 -7.45 -28.72
CA VAL A 28 -0.51 -6.21 -28.25
C VAL A 28 -0.26 -6.27 -26.74
N GLY A 29 -1.16 -6.89 -25.96
CA GLY A 29 -0.93 -7.13 -24.53
C GLY A 29 0.29 -8.01 -24.26
N VAL A 30 0.43 -9.12 -25.00
CA VAL A 30 1.59 -10.01 -24.92
C VAL A 30 2.87 -9.29 -25.36
N LEU A 31 2.83 -8.58 -26.48
CA LEU A 31 3.96 -7.81 -26.98
C LEU A 31 4.40 -6.75 -25.97
N ARG A 32 3.45 -6.00 -25.41
CA ARG A 32 3.69 -5.00 -24.35
C ARG A 32 4.38 -5.65 -23.15
N HIS A 33 3.92 -6.82 -22.71
CA HIS A 33 4.55 -7.51 -21.59
C HIS A 33 6.03 -7.83 -21.87
N HIS A 34 6.35 -8.39 -23.04
CA HIS A 34 7.73 -8.66 -23.42
C HIS A 34 8.57 -7.39 -23.57
N ILE A 35 8.05 -6.34 -24.21
CA ILE A 35 8.72 -5.04 -24.31
C ILE A 35 8.98 -4.46 -22.91
N THR A 36 8.00 -4.53 -22.01
CA THR A 36 8.13 -4.02 -20.64
C THR A 36 9.20 -4.79 -19.88
N MET A 37 9.27 -6.11 -20.05
CA MET A 37 10.34 -6.93 -19.46
C MET A 37 11.72 -6.56 -20.01
N LEU A 38 11.83 -6.23 -21.30
CA LEU A 38 13.10 -5.85 -21.93
C LEU A 38 13.54 -4.43 -21.50
N ILE A 39 12.59 -3.50 -21.34
CA ILE A 39 12.88 -2.12 -20.95
C ILE A 39 13.13 -2.01 -19.44
N THR A 40 12.44 -2.81 -18.64
CA THR A 40 12.62 -2.83 -17.19
C THR A 40 13.88 -3.65 -16.88
N SER A 41 15.03 -2.99 -16.95
CA SER A 41 16.31 -3.56 -16.50
C SER A 41 16.23 -3.98 -15.02
N ALA A 42 17.14 -4.87 -14.62
CA ALA A 42 17.26 -5.31 -13.24
C ALA A 42 17.28 -4.10 -12.28
N PRO A 43 16.48 -4.12 -11.20
CA PRO A 43 16.41 -3.01 -10.27
C PRO A 43 17.82 -2.67 -9.79
N LYS A 44 18.20 -1.39 -9.93
CA LYS A 44 19.52 -0.93 -9.51
C LYS A 44 19.78 -1.37 -8.08
N THR A 45 20.97 -1.87 -7.80
CA THR A 45 21.36 -2.25 -6.44
C THR A 45 21.26 -1.01 -5.55
N PRO A 46 20.35 -1.00 -4.56
CA PRO A 46 20.19 0.19 -3.73
C PRO A 46 21.48 0.43 -2.95
N GLN A 47 21.84 1.70 -2.76
CA GLN A 47 23.04 2.06 -2.00
C GLN A 47 22.99 1.44 -0.60
N LEU A 48 24.10 0.85 -0.14
CA LEU A 48 24.20 0.15 1.15
C LEU A 48 23.70 0.99 2.34
N LYS A 49 23.93 2.31 2.31
CA LYS A 49 23.45 3.25 3.33
C LYS A 49 21.91 3.40 3.32
N ALA A 50 21.30 3.50 2.14
CA ALA A 50 19.84 3.58 2.00
C ALA A 50 19.14 2.28 2.43
N ILE A 51 19.75 1.12 2.12
CA ILE A 51 19.27 -0.17 2.63
C ILE A 51 19.34 -0.19 4.15
N ARG A 52 20.45 0.28 4.73
CA ARG A 52 20.62 0.34 6.18
C ARG A 52 19.55 1.19 6.85
N GLU A 53 19.24 2.37 6.31
CA GLU A 53 18.17 3.24 6.80
C GLU A 53 16.82 2.52 6.83
N SER A 54 16.41 1.98 5.67
CA SER A 54 15.14 1.26 5.53
C SER A 54 15.05 0.03 6.43
N LYS A 55 16.11 -0.78 6.49
CA LYS A 55 16.14 -1.99 7.33
C LYS A 55 16.17 -1.66 8.82
N ALA A 56 16.79 -0.56 9.23
CA ALA A 56 16.78 -0.11 10.61
C ALA A 56 15.36 0.30 11.06
N LEU A 57 14.60 0.99 10.20
CA LEU A 57 13.21 1.33 10.46
C LEU A 57 12.33 0.06 10.57
N LEU A 58 12.48 -0.87 9.61
CA LEU A 58 11.78 -2.16 9.64
C LEU A 58 12.12 -2.99 10.88
N ARG A 59 13.35 -2.88 11.40
CA ARG A 59 13.74 -3.54 12.66
C ARG A 59 12.97 -2.95 13.85
N GLY A 60 12.75 -1.64 13.89
CA GLY A 60 11.90 -0.98 14.88
C GLY A 60 10.47 -1.50 14.83
N MET A 61 9.88 -1.50 13.63
CA MET A 61 8.51 -1.98 13.41
C MET A 61 8.36 -3.44 13.83
N ARG A 62 9.33 -4.31 13.48
CA ARG A 62 9.32 -5.72 13.88
C ARG A 62 9.44 -5.90 15.38
N LEU A 63 10.24 -5.08 16.08
CA LEU A 63 10.30 -5.15 17.54
C LEU A 63 8.94 -4.81 18.14
N ARG A 64 8.20 -3.86 17.58
CA ARG A 64 6.85 -3.51 18.04
C ARG A 64 5.80 -4.57 17.72
N THR A 65 5.85 -5.22 16.56
CA THR A 65 4.83 -6.19 16.14
C THR A 65 5.10 -7.62 16.60
N LEU A 66 6.38 -8.01 16.71
CA LEU A 66 6.81 -9.39 17.03
C LEU A 66 7.63 -9.47 18.32
N GLY A 67 7.71 -8.38 19.09
CA GLY A 67 8.49 -8.31 20.33
C GLY A 67 7.94 -9.16 21.47
N ASN A 68 6.72 -9.67 21.36
CA ASN A 68 6.07 -10.45 22.40
C ASN A 68 6.64 -11.87 22.54
N SER A 69 7.30 -12.39 21.50
CA SER A 69 7.93 -13.72 21.51
C SER A 69 9.31 -13.75 22.16
N ILE A 70 9.87 -12.60 22.54
CA ILE A 70 11.21 -12.51 23.14
C ILE A 70 11.12 -12.14 24.62
N PRO A 71 12.19 -12.39 25.40
CA PRO A 71 12.13 -12.09 26.80
C PRO A 71 11.95 -10.62 27.17
N GLN A 72 11.29 -10.30 28.29
CA GLN A 72 11.17 -8.94 28.82
C GLN A 72 12.51 -8.21 28.90
N HIS A 73 13.56 -8.86 29.43
CA HIS A 73 14.89 -8.26 29.53
C HIS A 73 15.52 -8.01 28.13
N ALA A 74 15.31 -8.93 27.19
CA ALA A 74 15.80 -8.83 25.82
C ALA A 74 15.02 -7.76 25.02
N PHE A 75 13.73 -7.62 25.29
CA PHE A 75 12.88 -6.59 24.71
C PHE A 75 13.28 -5.21 25.24
N ALA A 76 13.42 -5.05 26.55
CA ALA A 76 13.80 -3.79 27.19
C ALA A 76 15.18 -3.30 26.71
N SER A 77 16.18 -4.18 26.63
CA SER A 77 17.51 -3.83 26.11
C SER A 77 17.49 -3.41 24.63
N ARG A 78 16.74 -4.13 23.78
CA ARG A 78 16.59 -3.78 22.35
C ARG A 78 15.81 -2.49 22.15
N LYS A 79 14.78 -2.25 22.98
CA LYS A 79 13.97 -1.03 23.01
C LYS A 79 14.85 0.18 23.33
N ALA A 80 15.64 0.12 24.40
CA ALA A 80 16.57 1.19 24.77
C ALA A 80 17.64 1.43 23.70
N TYR A 81 18.23 0.36 23.15
CA TYR A 81 19.24 0.46 22.09
C TYR A 81 18.70 1.13 20.82
N LEU A 82 17.50 0.75 20.36
CA LEU A 82 16.91 1.33 19.15
C LEU A 82 16.47 2.78 19.37
N ALA A 83 15.92 3.10 20.54
CA ALA A 83 15.58 4.47 20.89
C ALA A 83 16.80 5.40 20.86
N ASP A 84 17.92 4.97 21.46
CA ASP A 84 19.19 5.71 21.44
C ASP A 84 19.78 5.81 20.02
N ALA A 85 19.72 4.73 19.23
CA ALA A 85 20.26 4.71 17.88
C ALA A 85 19.47 5.59 16.90
N PHE A 86 18.14 5.71 17.08
CA PHE A 86 17.28 6.60 16.30
C PHE A 86 17.45 8.07 16.70
N GLU A 87 17.61 8.35 18.00
CA GLU A 87 17.90 9.70 18.49
C GLU A 87 19.25 10.23 18.02
N LYS A 88 20.29 9.38 18.05
CA LYS A 88 21.63 9.75 17.55
C LYS A 88 21.74 9.78 16.02
N GLY A 89 20.70 9.37 15.29
CA GLY A 89 20.72 9.30 13.83
C GLY A 89 21.76 8.31 13.27
N LYS A 90 22.17 7.29 14.04
CA LYS A 90 23.27 6.38 13.66
C LYS A 90 23.04 5.63 12.34
N TYR A 91 21.78 5.43 11.98
CA TYR A 91 21.38 4.70 10.79
C TYR A 91 21.13 5.61 9.58
N ILE A 92 21.19 6.93 9.73
CA ILE A 92 20.93 7.92 8.68
C ILE A 92 22.11 7.95 7.68
N LYS A 93 21.79 7.99 6.39
CA LYS A 93 22.70 8.01 5.23
C LYS A 93 23.53 9.28 5.19
N ASN A 94 22.88 10.42 5.50
CA ASN A 94 23.49 11.75 5.60
C ASN A 94 23.16 12.40 6.97
N PRO A 95 24.01 12.23 8.00
CA PRO A 95 23.80 12.85 9.32
C PRO A 95 23.91 14.39 9.30
N GLU A 96 24.57 14.98 8.30
CA GLU A 96 24.74 16.44 8.16
C GLU A 96 23.53 17.12 7.49
N ALA A 97 22.85 16.43 6.58
CA ALA A 97 21.62 16.92 5.93
C ALA A 97 20.43 17.09 6.91
N ASN A 98 20.55 16.59 8.15
CA ASN A 98 19.56 16.76 9.21
C ASN A 98 19.82 17.94 10.14
N LYS A 99 21.03 18.51 10.12
CA LYS A 99 21.34 19.70 10.93
C LYS A 99 21.00 20.99 10.20
N GLU A 100 20.98 20.94 8.87
CA GLU A 100 20.61 22.08 8.04
C GLU A 100 19.25 21.85 7.39
N THR A 101 18.27 22.53 7.98
CA THR A 101 17.10 23.09 7.31
C THR A 101 15.87 22.20 7.20
N SER A 102 14.88 22.58 8.01
CA SER A 102 13.43 22.42 7.83
C SER A 102 12.91 23.15 6.58
N THR A 103 13.62 23.10 5.46
CA THR A 103 13.09 23.44 4.15
C THR A 103 12.82 22.13 3.42
N PRO A 104 11.68 21.98 2.72
CA PRO A 104 11.48 20.84 1.84
C PRO A 104 12.63 20.85 0.84
N VAL A 105 13.61 19.96 1.03
CA VAL A 105 14.67 19.73 0.05
C VAL A 105 13.95 19.42 -1.24
N ASN A 106 14.09 20.30 -2.23
CA ASN A 106 13.42 20.15 -3.50
C ASN A 106 13.81 18.76 -4.04
N PRO A 107 12.85 17.86 -4.31
CA PRO A 107 13.15 16.50 -4.82
C PRO A 107 13.96 16.48 -6.12
N MET A 108 14.07 17.63 -6.79
CA MET A 108 14.88 17.88 -7.98
C MET A 108 16.36 18.14 -7.73
N SER A 109 16.79 18.45 -6.50
CA SER A 109 18.21 18.71 -6.22
C SER A 109 19.03 17.44 -5.98
N ASP A 110 18.37 16.29 -5.77
CA ASP A 110 19.02 15.01 -5.56
C ASP A 110 18.98 14.19 -6.86
N PRO A 111 20.12 13.97 -7.55
CA PRO A 111 20.16 13.29 -8.84
C PRO A 111 19.61 11.85 -8.79
N ASP A 112 19.79 11.17 -7.65
CA ASP A 112 19.22 9.82 -7.41
C ASP A 112 17.68 9.83 -7.32
N MET A 113 17.08 10.90 -6.80
CA MET A 113 15.63 11.05 -6.66
C MET A 113 14.97 11.47 -7.96
N MET A 114 15.63 12.37 -8.71
CA MET A 114 15.20 12.75 -10.05
C MET A 114 15.27 11.55 -11.02
N GLU A 115 16.31 10.71 -10.91
CA GLU A 115 16.40 9.50 -11.71
C GLU A 115 15.32 8.48 -11.34
N GLY A 116 15.04 8.26 -10.05
CA GLY A 116 13.94 7.40 -9.60
C GLY A 116 12.55 7.92 -10.04
N MET A 117 12.36 9.24 -10.04
CA MET A 117 11.15 9.88 -10.57
C MET A 117 11.05 9.73 -12.09
N MET A 118 12.15 9.90 -12.83
CA MET A 118 12.20 9.73 -14.27
C MET A 118 11.95 8.28 -14.68
N ASP A 119 12.46 7.31 -13.92
CA ASP A 119 12.17 5.89 -14.10
C ASP A 119 10.69 5.57 -13.81
N GLY A 120 10.10 6.19 -12.78
CA GLY A 120 8.66 6.10 -12.49
C GLY A 120 7.81 6.68 -13.62
N MET A 121 8.17 7.87 -14.11
CA MET A 121 7.52 8.53 -15.24
C MET A 121 7.67 7.71 -16.52
N LYS A 122 8.86 7.16 -16.80
CA LYS A 122 9.11 6.28 -17.94
C LYS A 122 8.22 5.05 -17.86
N LYS A 123 8.11 4.41 -16.69
CA LYS A 123 7.20 3.26 -16.50
C LYS A 123 5.73 3.63 -16.70
N GLN A 124 5.30 4.79 -16.21
CA GLN A 124 3.93 5.28 -16.41
C GLN A 124 3.63 5.59 -17.87
N LEU A 125 4.58 6.22 -18.59
CA LEU A 125 4.46 6.49 -20.02
C LEU A 125 4.42 5.20 -20.84
N MET A 126 5.24 4.19 -20.49
CA MET A 126 5.21 2.88 -21.15
C MET A 126 3.88 2.15 -20.95
N ASN A 127 3.15 2.44 -19.88
CA ASN A 127 1.81 1.92 -19.66
C ASN A 127 0.74 2.71 -20.43
N MET A 128 0.88 4.03 -20.53
CA MET A 128 -0.13 4.92 -21.14
C MET A 128 -0.07 4.96 -22.68
N VAL A 129 1.14 5.00 -23.25
CA VAL A 129 1.35 5.22 -24.70
C VAL A 129 0.68 4.13 -25.55
N PRO A 130 0.86 2.83 -25.27
CA PRO A 130 0.21 1.79 -26.07
C PRO A 130 -1.31 1.92 -26.04
N GLN A 131 -1.86 2.30 -24.89
CA GLN A 131 -3.30 2.43 -24.69
C GLN A 131 -3.89 3.59 -25.49
N MET A 132 -3.21 4.74 -25.51
CA MET A 132 -3.60 5.88 -26.34
C MET A 132 -3.49 5.58 -27.85
N VAL A 133 -2.43 4.90 -28.27
CA VAL A 133 -2.23 4.53 -29.68
C VAL A 133 -3.33 3.59 -30.17
N ILE A 134 -3.67 2.56 -29.40
CA ILE A 134 -4.74 1.62 -29.76
C ILE A 134 -6.09 2.35 -29.76
N MET A 135 -6.35 3.20 -28.77
CA MET A 135 -7.58 3.99 -28.71
C MET A 135 -7.74 4.87 -29.96
N GLY A 136 -6.67 5.54 -30.41
CA GLY A 136 -6.66 6.32 -31.64
C GLY A 136 -6.82 5.47 -32.90
N TRP A 137 -6.15 4.31 -32.96
CA TRP A 137 -6.26 3.37 -34.08
C TRP A 137 -7.69 2.85 -34.25
N ILE A 138 -8.37 2.47 -33.16
CA ILE A 138 -9.76 2.00 -33.20
C ILE A 138 -10.70 3.12 -33.62
N ASN A 139 -10.48 4.34 -33.12
CA ASN A 139 -11.29 5.48 -33.51
C ASN A 139 -11.11 5.81 -35.01
N PHE A 140 -9.91 5.69 -35.57
CA PHE A 140 -9.67 5.96 -36.99
C PHE A 140 -10.29 4.89 -37.92
N PHE A 141 -10.09 3.60 -37.63
CA PHE A 141 -10.50 2.50 -38.53
C PHE A 141 -11.94 1.99 -38.29
N PHE A 142 -12.48 2.13 -37.08
CA PHE A 142 -13.73 1.47 -36.69
C PHE A 142 -14.79 2.44 -36.12
N GLN A 143 -14.76 3.73 -36.47
CA GLN A 143 -15.79 4.69 -36.06
C GLN A 143 -17.08 4.60 -36.91
N GLY A 144 -18.18 5.12 -36.39
CA GLY A 144 -19.40 5.34 -37.16
C GLY A 144 -20.42 4.20 -37.15
N PHE A 145 -20.15 3.08 -36.49
CA PHE A 145 -21.08 1.94 -36.46
C PHE A 145 -21.14 1.25 -35.09
N ILE A 146 -22.21 0.47 -34.91
CA ILE A 146 -22.51 -0.28 -33.69
C ILE A 146 -22.01 -1.71 -33.88
N VAL A 147 -21.46 -2.29 -32.82
CA VAL A 147 -20.75 -3.57 -32.90
C VAL A 147 -21.49 -4.69 -32.19
N ILE A 148 -22.01 -4.43 -30.99
CA ILE A 148 -22.68 -5.45 -30.18
C ILE A 148 -23.72 -4.83 -29.26
N LYS A 149 -24.71 -5.64 -28.87
CA LYS A 149 -25.67 -5.34 -27.82
C LYS A 149 -25.29 -6.08 -26.54
N LEU A 150 -25.17 -5.36 -25.43
CA LEU A 150 -24.90 -5.97 -24.13
C LEU A 150 -26.16 -6.59 -23.51
N PRO A 151 -26.03 -7.74 -22.82
CA PRO A 151 -27.17 -8.48 -22.26
C PRO A 151 -27.64 -7.94 -20.90
N PHE A 152 -27.13 -6.80 -20.44
CA PHE A 152 -27.47 -6.20 -19.15
C PHE A 152 -27.83 -4.71 -19.31
N PRO A 153 -28.76 -4.20 -18.48
CA PRO A 153 -29.15 -2.80 -18.52
C PRO A 153 -28.00 -1.90 -18.05
N LEU A 154 -27.78 -0.80 -18.77
CA LEU A 154 -26.76 0.19 -18.46
C LEU A 154 -27.40 1.52 -18.06
N THR A 155 -26.70 2.32 -17.26
CA THR A 155 -27.20 3.65 -16.90
C THR A 155 -26.94 4.66 -18.04
N PRO A 156 -27.84 5.65 -18.24
CA PRO A 156 -27.66 6.68 -19.27
C PRO A 156 -26.35 7.48 -19.19
N ARG A 157 -25.71 7.52 -18.02
CA ARG A 157 -24.41 8.19 -17.83
C ARG A 157 -23.28 7.55 -18.63
N PHE A 158 -23.36 6.24 -18.90
CA PHE A 158 -22.38 5.55 -19.72
C PHE A 158 -22.56 5.81 -21.22
N LYS A 159 -23.67 6.42 -21.66
CA LYS A 159 -23.98 6.65 -23.08
C LYS A 159 -22.89 7.43 -23.82
N GLN A 160 -22.41 8.53 -23.23
CA GLN A 160 -21.37 9.37 -23.83
C GLN A 160 -20.05 8.61 -24.02
N MET A 161 -19.75 7.66 -23.14
CA MET A 161 -18.56 6.82 -23.24
C MET A 161 -18.78 5.66 -24.23
N LEU A 162 -19.94 5.00 -24.13
CA LEU A 162 -20.23 3.75 -24.84
C LEU A 162 -20.60 3.94 -26.32
N GLN A 163 -21.11 5.12 -26.68
CA GLN A 163 -21.57 5.46 -28.02
C GLN A 163 -20.74 6.59 -28.65
N SER A 164 -19.56 6.86 -28.09
CA SER A 164 -18.60 7.76 -28.73
C SER A 164 -18.29 7.26 -30.14
N GLY A 165 -18.45 8.14 -31.13
CA GLY A 165 -18.30 7.84 -32.55
C GLY A 165 -19.58 7.40 -33.28
N VAL A 166 -20.75 7.40 -32.63
CA VAL A 166 -22.06 7.14 -33.28
C VAL A 166 -23.02 8.28 -32.96
N ASP A 167 -23.41 9.06 -33.97
CA ASP A 167 -24.24 10.26 -33.77
C ASP A 167 -25.75 9.96 -33.74
N THR A 168 -26.20 9.25 -32.70
CA THR A 168 -27.63 8.93 -32.51
C THR A 168 -28.10 9.21 -31.08
N ARG A 169 -29.00 10.19 -30.93
CA ARG A 169 -29.47 10.68 -29.62
C ARG A 169 -30.47 9.75 -28.94
N ASP A 170 -31.24 8.99 -29.71
CA ASP A 170 -32.35 8.16 -29.19
C ASP A 170 -32.02 6.67 -29.09
N MET A 171 -30.77 6.29 -29.36
CA MET A 171 -30.29 4.90 -29.27
C MET A 171 -30.28 4.41 -27.81
N ASP A 172 -30.72 3.17 -27.58
CA ASP A 172 -30.57 2.52 -26.27
C ASP A 172 -29.09 2.33 -25.90
N VAL A 173 -28.76 2.51 -24.62
CA VAL A 173 -27.39 2.45 -24.08
C VAL A 173 -26.78 1.06 -24.08
N THR A 174 -27.60 0.02 -24.33
CA THR A 174 -27.13 -1.36 -24.49
C THR A 174 -26.40 -1.59 -25.81
N TRP A 175 -26.57 -0.70 -26.79
CA TRP A 175 -25.83 -0.72 -28.05
C TRP A 175 -24.51 0.02 -27.92
N VAL A 176 -23.45 -0.68 -28.30
CA VAL A 176 -22.07 -0.31 -27.98
C VAL A 176 -21.26 -0.12 -29.27
N SER A 177 -20.47 0.96 -29.31
CA SER A 177 -19.53 1.22 -30.41
C SER A 177 -18.25 0.37 -30.31
N SER A 178 -17.45 0.37 -31.36
CA SER A 178 -16.15 -0.33 -31.41
C SER A 178 -15.17 0.12 -30.31
N LEU A 179 -15.14 1.43 -30.00
CA LEU A 179 -14.30 2.00 -28.95
C LEU A 179 -14.63 1.42 -27.57
N SER A 180 -15.90 1.15 -27.37
CA SER A 180 -16.45 0.69 -26.10
C SER A 180 -16.30 -0.82 -25.95
N TRP A 181 -16.39 -1.55 -27.07
CA TRP A 181 -15.92 -2.94 -27.14
C TRP A 181 -14.43 -3.05 -26.77
N TYR A 182 -13.60 -2.10 -27.21
CA TYR A 182 -12.20 -2.03 -26.79
C TYR A 182 -12.04 -1.83 -25.29
N PHE A 183 -12.74 -0.86 -24.69
CA PHE A 183 -12.69 -0.67 -23.23
C PHE A 183 -13.15 -1.90 -22.45
N LEU A 184 -14.17 -2.62 -22.94
CA LEU A 184 -14.60 -3.89 -22.34
C LEU A 184 -13.50 -4.94 -22.39
N ASN A 185 -12.82 -5.10 -23.54
CA ASN A 185 -11.69 -6.03 -23.66
C ASN A 185 -10.50 -5.59 -22.80
N LEU A 186 -10.21 -4.30 -22.76
CA LEU A 186 -9.12 -3.74 -21.97
C LEU A 186 -9.24 -4.09 -20.47
N PHE A 187 -10.45 -3.97 -19.90
CA PHE A 187 -10.69 -4.32 -18.49
C PHE A 187 -10.94 -5.82 -18.28
N GLY A 188 -11.55 -6.50 -19.26
CA GLY A 188 -11.92 -7.91 -19.15
C GLY A 188 -10.77 -8.90 -19.41
N LEU A 189 -9.79 -8.53 -20.23
CA LEU A 189 -8.67 -9.42 -20.60
C LEU A 189 -7.60 -9.55 -19.50
N GLY A 190 -7.70 -8.81 -18.39
CA GLY A 190 -6.73 -8.90 -17.30
C GLY A 190 -6.56 -10.32 -16.76
N SER A 191 -7.66 -11.05 -16.56
CA SER A 191 -7.63 -12.45 -16.11
C SER A 191 -7.06 -13.40 -17.17
N VAL A 192 -7.35 -13.14 -18.45
CA VAL A 192 -6.80 -13.90 -19.58
C VAL A 192 -5.28 -13.71 -19.65
N PHE A 193 -4.79 -12.50 -19.45
CA PHE A 193 -3.36 -12.23 -19.37
C PHE A 193 -2.71 -12.88 -18.16
N SER A 194 -3.37 -12.91 -16.99
CA SER A 194 -2.85 -13.64 -15.83
C SER A 194 -2.75 -15.15 -16.08
N LEU A 195 -3.68 -15.73 -16.85
CA LEU A 195 -3.62 -17.15 -17.21
C LEU A 195 -2.49 -17.45 -18.21
N ILE A 196 -2.28 -16.57 -19.20
CA ILE A 196 -1.29 -16.78 -20.27
C ILE A 196 0.14 -16.44 -19.79
N LEU A 197 0.29 -15.38 -19.01
CA LEU A 197 1.59 -14.76 -18.67
C LEU A 197 1.93 -14.84 -17.16
N GLY A 198 0.99 -15.25 -16.31
CA GLY A 198 1.15 -15.29 -14.85
C GLY A 198 0.75 -14.00 -14.13
N ASP A 199 0.75 -14.05 -12.80
CA ASP A 199 0.20 -12.98 -11.92
C ASP A 199 0.99 -11.65 -11.92
N ASN A 200 2.24 -11.64 -12.37
CA ASN A 200 3.08 -10.43 -12.49
C ASN A 200 3.23 -9.97 -13.95
N ASN A 201 2.16 -10.07 -14.75
CA ASN A 201 2.19 -9.61 -16.12
C ASN A 201 2.04 -8.08 -16.22
N ALA A 202 2.64 -7.50 -17.26
CA ALA A 202 2.52 -6.07 -17.59
C ALA A 202 1.50 -5.83 -18.72
N ALA A 203 0.71 -6.84 -19.06
CA ALA A 203 -0.27 -6.80 -20.14
C ALA A 203 -1.60 -6.21 -19.66
N GLY A 204 -2.01 -6.51 -18.42
CA GLY A 204 -3.18 -5.93 -17.78
C GLY A 204 -3.08 -4.42 -17.59
N VAL A 205 -4.24 -3.75 -17.57
CA VAL A 205 -4.34 -2.37 -17.10
C VAL A 205 -4.50 -2.40 -15.59
N ASP A 206 -3.50 -1.91 -14.89
CA ASP A 206 -3.58 -1.70 -13.45
C ASP A 206 -4.43 -0.45 -13.17
N MET A 207 -5.66 -0.66 -12.70
CA MET A 207 -6.58 0.40 -12.28
C MET A 207 -5.96 1.32 -11.22
N THR A 208 -5.09 0.79 -10.36
CA THR A 208 -4.34 1.56 -9.37
C THR A 208 -3.31 2.48 -10.03
N ALA A 209 -2.68 2.04 -11.12
CA ALA A 209 -1.77 2.87 -11.90
C ALA A 209 -2.50 3.97 -12.68
N MET A 210 -3.73 3.71 -13.16
CA MET A 210 -4.56 4.72 -13.84
C MET A 210 -5.06 5.81 -12.86
N GLY A 211 -5.35 5.44 -11.61
CA GLY A 211 -5.69 6.38 -10.54
C GLY A 211 -4.51 7.24 -10.06
N SER A 212 -3.28 6.80 -10.29
CA SER A 212 -2.05 7.56 -9.99
C SER A 212 -1.64 8.56 -11.07
N MET A 213 -2.44 8.73 -12.13
CA MET A 213 -2.16 9.74 -13.16
C MET A 213 -2.15 11.15 -12.55
N PRO A 214 -1.05 11.91 -12.68
CA PRO A 214 -0.94 13.26 -12.17
C PRO A 214 -1.84 14.16 -13.01
N GLY A 215 -3.05 14.39 -12.53
CA GLY A 215 -4.03 15.24 -13.22
C GLY A 215 -5.48 15.12 -12.76
N MET A 216 -5.87 14.08 -12.01
CA MET A 216 -7.29 13.86 -11.66
C MET A 216 -7.67 14.09 -10.18
N MET A 217 -6.74 14.40 -9.28
CA MET A 217 -7.09 14.76 -7.89
C MET A 217 -6.19 15.88 -7.33
N PRO A 218 -6.71 17.11 -7.16
CA PRO A 218 -6.01 18.14 -6.40
C PRO A 218 -6.24 17.88 -4.89
N GLY A 219 -5.31 17.17 -4.23
CA GLY A 219 -5.34 17.11 -2.76
C GLY A 219 -4.68 15.90 -2.07
N ALA A 220 -4.30 14.84 -2.80
CA ALA A 220 -3.54 13.73 -2.23
C ALA A 220 -2.05 13.91 -2.56
N GLY A 221 -1.20 13.83 -1.54
CA GLY A 221 0.22 14.19 -1.56
C GLY A 221 0.98 13.76 -2.81
N GLN A 222 1.85 14.66 -3.28
CA GLN A 222 2.71 14.43 -4.44
C GLN A 222 3.48 13.10 -4.31
N PRO A 223 3.30 12.15 -5.24
CA PRO A 223 4.09 10.93 -5.29
C PRO A 223 5.49 11.31 -5.82
N GLY A 224 6.46 11.44 -4.91
CA GLY A 224 7.84 11.80 -5.28
C GLY A 224 8.67 12.45 -4.19
N GLN A 225 8.08 12.85 -3.06
CA GLN A 225 8.89 13.19 -1.89
C GLN A 225 9.43 11.91 -1.25
N ALA A 226 10.74 11.74 -1.33
CA ALA A 226 11.42 10.73 -0.54
C ALA A 226 11.03 10.91 0.93
N PRO A 227 10.63 9.84 1.64
CA PRO A 227 10.27 9.94 3.04
C PRO A 227 11.45 10.49 3.83
N ASP A 228 11.21 11.55 4.60
CA ASP A 228 12.19 12.09 5.54
C ASP A 228 12.45 11.07 6.65
N PHE A 229 13.52 10.27 6.48
CA PHE A 229 13.86 9.18 7.38
C PHE A 229 14.16 9.65 8.80
N ASN A 230 14.58 10.90 9.01
CA ASN A 230 14.83 11.40 10.36
C ASN A 230 13.52 11.58 11.13
N LYS A 231 12.52 12.20 10.52
CA LYS A 231 11.18 12.28 11.12
C LYS A 231 10.58 10.89 11.35
N LEU A 232 10.77 9.97 10.41
CA LEU A 232 10.32 8.59 10.58
C LEU A 232 11.03 7.87 11.72
N PHE A 233 12.34 8.08 11.92
CA PHE A 233 13.07 7.50 13.04
C PHE A 233 12.65 8.08 14.38
N LEU A 234 12.38 9.39 14.46
CA LEU A 234 11.86 10.02 15.68
C LEU A 234 10.45 9.52 16.00
N ALA A 235 9.57 9.46 15.00
CA ALA A 235 8.23 8.89 15.17
C ALA A 235 8.29 7.42 15.60
N GLU A 236 9.18 6.62 15.01
CA GLU A 236 9.32 5.21 15.38
C GLU A 236 9.95 5.05 16.78
N LYS A 237 10.85 5.94 17.20
CA LYS A 237 11.34 5.99 18.59
C LYS A 237 10.16 6.19 19.56
N GLU A 238 9.29 7.17 19.31
CA GLU A 238 8.12 7.41 20.16
C GLU A 238 7.20 6.19 20.21
N ASN A 239 6.91 5.58 19.06
CA ASN A 239 6.10 4.36 18.97
C ASN A 239 6.71 3.20 19.77
N ILE A 240 8.02 2.97 19.63
CA ILE A 240 8.73 1.91 20.37
C ILE A 240 8.70 2.19 21.87
N MET A 241 8.86 3.45 22.28
CA MET A 241 8.83 3.86 23.69
C MET A 241 7.47 3.64 24.33
N ILE A 242 6.38 3.88 23.60
CA ILE A 242 5.01 3.67 24.08
C ILE A 242 4.63 2.18 24.10
N THR A 243 5.24 1.35 23.25
CA THR A 243 4.86 -0.07 23.11
C THR A 243 5.11 -0.84 24.43
N PRO A 244 4.05 -1.43 25.04
CA PRO A 244 4.20 -2.33 26.17
C PRO A 244 4.70 -3.71 25.72
N HIS A 245 5.44 -4.40 26.58
CA HIS A 245 5.80 -5.80 26.33
C HIS A 245 4.74 -6.69 26.96
N VAL A 246 4.17 -7.58 26.15
CA VAL A 246 3.32 -8.67 26.63
C VAL A 246 4.05 -9.95 26.26
N TRP A 247 4.33 -10.80 27.25
CA TRP A 247 5.09 -12.01 27.01
C TRP A 247 4.15 -13.13 26.55
N ASP A 248 4.20 -13.50 25.27
CA ASP A 248 3.28 -14.49 24.71
C ASP A 248 3.55 -15.92 25.20
N LEU A 249 4.79 -16.26 25.59
CA LEU A 249 5.10 -17.60 26.12
C LEU A 249 4.82 -17.76 27.63
N GLU A 250 4.15 -16.80 28.28
CA GLU A 250 3.75 -16.94 29.68
C GLU A 250 2.62 -17.97 29.73
N ASP A 251 2.67 -18.91 30.66
CA ASP A 251 1.73 -20.03 30.77
C ASP A 251 1.60 -20.91 29.51
N VAL A 252 2.63 -20.97 28.65
CA VAL A 252 2.58 -21.78 27.42
C VAL A 252 2.45 -23.27 27.74
N GLU A 253 3.06 -23.73 28.82
CA GLU A 253 2.97 -25.10 29.32
C GLU A 253 1.54 -25.43 29.72
N GLU A 254 0.84 -24.52 30.41
CA GLU A 254 -0.55 -24.72 30.81
C GLU A 254 -1.49 -24.74 29.59
N ARG A 255 -1.27 -23.84 28.63
CA ARG A 255 -2.05 -23.81 27.37
C ARG A 255 -1.85 -25.10 26.57
N LEU A 256 -0.61 -25.59 26.52
CA LEU A 256 -0.28 -26.82 25.83
C LEU A 256 -0.93 -28.02 26.51
N LEU A 257 -0.82 -28.14 27.83
CA LEU A 257 -1.42 -29.23 28.60
C LEU A 257 -2.95 -29.23 28.49
N LYS A 258 -3.60 -28.06 28.55
CA LYS A 258 -5.04 -27.91 28.27
C LYS A 258 -5.43 -28.37 26.87
N LYS A 259 -4.64 -28.01 25.85
CA LYS A 259 -4.90 -28.42 24.45
C LYS A 259 -4.88 -29.95 24.29
N TYR A 260 -4.05 -30.65 25.05
CA TYR A 260 -3.94 -32.12 25.04
C TYR A 260 -4.72 -32.81 26.18
N GLY A 261 -5.65 -32.12 26.84
CA GLY A 261 -6.56 -32.71 27.83
C GLY A 261 -5.93 -33.07 29.17
N LYS A 262 -4.76 -32.53 29.51
CA LYS A 262 -4.09 -32.72 30.81
C LYS A 262 -4.34 -31.52 31.73
N THR A 263 -4.95 -31.75 32.89
CA THR A 263 -5.24 -30.71 33.89
C THR A 263 -3.98 -30.32 34.66
N VAL A 264 -3.66 -29.03 34.71
CA VAL A 264 -2.57 -28.49 35.53
C VAL A 264 -3.09 -28.10 36.91
N THR A 265 -2.60 -28.76 37.97
CA THR A 265 -2.87 -28.39 39.36
C THR A 265 -1.89 -27.30 39.78
N LYS A 266 -2.32 -26.03 39.86
CA LYS A 266 -1.47 -24.93 40.35
C LYS A 266 -1.12 -25.16 41.83
N LYS A 267 0.16 -25.32 42.15
CA LYS A 267 0.69 -25.24 43.53
C LYS A 267 0.87 -23.74 43.84
N ILE A 268 0.00 -23.19 44.68
CA ILE A 268 0.04 -21.77 45.05
C ILE A 268 1.25 -21.54 45.97
N GLU A 269 2.36 -21.01 45.45
CA GLU A 269 3.43 -20.43 46.28
C GLU A 269 3.05 -18.98 46.66
N GLN A 270 2.56 -18.81 47.88
CA GLN A 270 2.35 -17.49 48.50
C GLN A 270 3.69 -16.86 48.86
N LYS A 271 4.24 -15.99 48.01
CA LYS A 271 5.35 -15.11 48.40
C LYS A 271 4.80 -13.87 49.10
N LYS A 272 4.74 -13.89 50.44
CA LYS A 272 4.49 -12.71 51.28
C LYS A 272 5.67 -11.74 51.14
N THR A 273 5.47 -10.60 50.49
CA THR A 273 6.27 -9.39 50.72
C THR A 273 5.34 -8.30 51.23
N SER A 274 5.39 -8.10 52.54
CA SER A 274 4.71 -7.03 53.26
C SER A 274 5.34 -5.67 52.92
N HIS A 275 4.60 -4.82 52.22
CA HIS A 275 4.73 -3.37 52.33
C HIS A 275 3.33 -2.76 52.34
N THR A 276 2.77 -2.61 53.55
CA THR A 276 1.53 -1.86 53.76
C THR A 276 1.88 -0.39 53.95
N THR A 277 1.57 0.44 52.95
CA THR A 277 1.56 1.90 53.09
C THR A 277 0.26 2.31 53.82
N PRO A 278 0.31 3.00 54.97
CA PRO A 278 -0.91 3.39 55.67
C PRO A 278 -1.58 4.57 54.97
N ASN A 279 -2.83 4.36 54.57
CA ASN A 279 -3.61 5.25 53.71
C ASN A 279 -4.57 6.17 54.48
N ASN A 280 -4.33 6.47 55.75
CA ASN A 280 -5.26 7.29 56.55
C ASN A 280 -4.56 8.40 57.34
N VAL A 281 -5.05 9.62 57.12
CA VAL A 281 -4.60 10.88 57.74
C VAL A 281 -4.67 10.85 59.27
N ARG A 282 -5.50 9.97 59.85
CA ARG A 282 -5.71 9.81 61.29
C ARG A 282 -4.48 9.25 62.03
N ASP A 283 -3.67 8.40 61.38
CA ASP A 283 -2.48 7.80 62.00
C ASP A 283 -1.25 8.71 61.96
N LYS A 284 -1.18 9.64 60.98
CA LYS A 284 -0.15 10.70 60.95
C LYS A 284 -0.30 11.70 62.10
N ILE A 285 -1.52 11.91 62.60
CA ILE A 285 -1.79 12.85 63.69
C ILE A 285 -1.39 12.24 65.05
N LYS A 286 -1.59 10.93 65.25
CA LYS A 286 -1.16 10.23 66.47
C LYS A 286 0.35 10.16 66.65
N GLN A 287 1.14 10.06 65.56
CA GLN A 287 2.60 10.10 65.64
C GLN A 287 3.16 11.51 65.94
N LYS A 288 2.42 12.58 65.59
CA LYS A 288 2.86 13.96 65.84
C LYS A 288 2.59 14.44 67.26
N SER A 289 1.68 13.81 68.01
CA SER A 289 1.30 14.21 69.37
C SER A 289 2.17 13.61 70.49
N SER A 290 3.11 12.72 70.19
CA SER A 290 3.98 12.07 71.20
C SER A 290 5.39 12.67 71.32
N GLY A 291 5.67 13.82 70.67
CA GLY A 291 6.96 14.51 70.73
C GLY A 291 6.88 15.87 71.41
N GLY A 292 6.74 15.89 72.74
CA GLY A 292 6.88 17.10 73.56
C GLY A 292 8.35 17.33 73.97
N PRO A 293 8.84 18.59 74.06
CA PRO A 293 10.26 18.91 74.16
C PRO A 293 10.74 18.91 75.61
N ASN A 294 11.91 18.31 75.90
CA ASN A 294 12.60 18.63 77.15
C ASN A 294 13.87 19.46 76.86
N LYS A 295 13.82 20.71 77.32
CA LYS A 295 14.88 21.71 77.34
C LYS A 295 15.85 21.40 78.50
N ARG A 296 17.14 21.61 78.21
CA ARG A 296 18.21 22.13 79.10
C ARG A 296 18.36 21.50 80.50
N ARG A 297 19.49 20.81 80.70
CA ARG A 297 20.58 21.28 81.54
C ARG A 297 21.89 20.61 81.14
#